data_AF-A0A926EIL3-F1
#
_entry.id   AF-A0A926EIL3-F1
#
_cell.length_a   1.000
_cell.length_b   1.000
_cell.length_c   1.000
_cell.angle_alpha   90.00
_cell.angle_beta   90.00
_cell.angle_gamma   90.00
#
_symmetry.space_group_name_H-M   'P 1'
#
loop_
_entity.id
_entity.type
_entity.pdbx_description
1 polymer ?
#
loop_
_entity_poly.entity_id
_entity_poly.type
_entity_poly.pdbx_seq_one_letter_code
_entity_poly.pdbx_strand_id
1 'polypeptide(L)'
;MSSLFNDDEAIAWECIKIAQFTNMSYLEVKALPFDEFIMLKRLAQIEGHTKSEQGMEILKDNIRYMCTSPDVDKLREKYGKEEEHV
;
A
#
# COMPACT_ATOMS: atom_id res chain seq x y z
N MET A 1 26.65 -16.08 -4.12
CA MET A 1 25.89 -16.40 -5.35
C MET A 1 24.46 -15.96 -5.10
N SER A 2 24.04 -14.84 -5.70
CA SER A 2 22.69 -14.31 -5.52
C SER A 2 21.66 -15.24 -6.15
N SER A 3 20.56 -15.48 -5.44
CA SER A 3 19.45 -16.32 -5.89
C SER A 3 18.90 -15.82 -7.23
N LEU A 4 19.18 -16.59 -8.29
CA LEU A 4 18.63 -16.40 -9.63
C LEU A 4 17.13 -16.79 -9.72
N PHE A 5 16.51 -17.24 -8.63
CA PHE A 5 15.14 -17.73 -8.59
C PHE A 5 14.16 -16.84 -7.82
N ASN A 6 14.63 -15.76 -7.19
CA ASN A 6 13.76 -14.95 -6.33
C ASN A 6 12.78 -14.05 -7.12
N ASP A 7 13.15 -13.61 -8.32
CA ASP A 7 12.40 -12.57 -9.03
C ASP A 7 11.20 -13.14 -9.81
N ASP A 8 11.35 -14.32 -10.43
CA ASP A 8 10.29 -14.97 -11.20
C ASP A 8 9.15 -15.48 -10.31
N GLU A 9 9.49 -16.03 -9.14
CA GLU A 9 8.49 -16.49 -8.17
C GLU A 9 7.73 -15.30 -7.56
N ALA A 10 8.43 -14.20 -7.25
CA ALA A 10 7.79 -12.98 -6.76
C ALA A 10 6.80 -12.40 -7.80
N ILE A 11 7.18 -12.35 -9.07
CA ILE A 11 6.29 -11.88 -10.14
C ILE A 11 5.07 -12.80 -10.28
N ALA A 12 5.26 -14.12 -10.23
CA ALA A 12 4.15 -15.07 -10.29
C ALA A 12 3.14 -14.87 -9.15
N TRP A 13 3.63 -14.64 -7.93
CA TRP A 13 2.78 -14.32 -6.78
C TRP A 13 2.00 -13.02 -6.94
N GLU A 14 2.62 -11.99 -7.52
CA GLU A 14 1.93 -10.74 -7.81
C GLU A 14 0.82 -10.92 -8.85
N CYS A 15 1.05 -11.72 -9.90
CA CYS A 15 0.01 -12.07 -10.87
C CYS A 15 -1.18 -12.80 -10.22
N ILE A 16 -0.92 -13.71 -9.26
CA ILE A 16 -1.98 -14.42 -8.54
C ILE A 16 -2.82 -13.44 -7.70
N LYS A 17 -2.18 -12.50 -7.00
CA LYS A 17 -2.90 -11.49 -6.20
C LYS A 17 -3.80 -10.61 -7.07
N ILE A 18 -3.29 -10.17 -8.22
CA ILE A 18 -4.08 -9.36 -9.15
C ILE A 18 -5.23 -10.17 -9.73
N ALA A 19 -5.00 -11.43 -10.10
CA ALA A 19 -6.05 -12.33 -10.58
C ALA A 19 -7.21 -12.46 -9.57
N GLN A 20 -6.89 -12.61 -8.29
CA GLN A 20 -7.89 -12.64 -7.21
C GLN A 20 -8.62 -11.30 -7.04
N PHE A 21 -7.90 -10.18 -7.17
CA PHE A 21 -8.47 -8.83 -7.03
C PHE A 21 -9.41 -8.46 -8.19
N THR A 22 -9.05 -8.81 -9.44
CA THR A 22 -9.80 -8.45 -10.63
C THR A 22 -10.78 -9.54 -11.10
N ASN A 23 -10.76 -10.71 -10.46
CA ASN A 23 -11.48 -11.91 -10.87
C ASN A 23 -11.13 -12.36 -12.31
N MET A 24 -9.89 -12.12 -12.72
CA MET A 24 -9.30 -12.59 -13.98
C MET A 24 -8.51 -13.88 -13.73
N SER A 25 -8.26 -14.67 -14.78
CA SER A 25 -7.32 -15.78 -14.70
C SER A 25 -5.87 -15.29 -14.67
N TYR A 26 -4.97 -16.13 -14.15
CA TYR A 26 -3.53 -15.85 -14.14
C TYR A 26 -2.96 -15.56 -15.53
N LEU A 27 -3.44 -16.27 -16.57
CA LEU A 27 -2.98 -16.08 -17.94
C LEU A 27 -3.42 -14.74 -18.52
N GLU A 28 -4.65 -14.31 -18.22
CA GLU A 28 -5.14 -12.99 -18.62
C GLU A 28 -4.33 -11.88 -17.96
N VAL A 29 -4.03 -12.01 -16.66
CA VAL A 29 -3.19 -11.05 -15.94
C VAL A 29 -1.77 -10.99 -16.52
N LYS A 30 -1.19 -12.14 -16.89
CA LYS A 30 0.16 -12.20 -17.50
C LYS A 30 0.20 -11.57 -18.90
N ALA A 31 -0.95 -11.53 -19.59
CA ALA A 31 -1.08 -10.90 -20.90
C ALA A 31 -1.35 -9.39 -20.83
N LEU A 32 -1.54 -8.81 -19.63
CA LEU A 32 -1.79 -7.38 -19.48
C LEU A 32 -0.57 -6.54 -19.91
N PRO A 33 -0.81 -5.36 -20.50
CA PRO A 33 0.20 -4.33 -20.61
C PRO A 33 0.86 -4.03 -19.26
N PHE A 34 2.17 -3.77 -19.28
CA PHE A 34 2.95 -3.58 -18.05
C PHE A 34 2.44 -2.40 -17.20
N ASP A 35 2.02 -1.32 -17.83
CA ASP A 35 1.43 -0.15 -17.18
C ASP A 35 0.10 -0.48 -16.50
N GLU A 36 -0.79 -1.23 -17.16
CA GLU A 36 -2.04 -1.72 -16.57
C GLU A 36 -1.77 -2.65 -15.39
N PHE A 37 -0.83 -3.58 -15.55
CA PHE A 37 -0.41 -4.48 -14.47
C PHE A 37 0.09 -3.71 -13.25
N ILE A 38 0.95 -2.70 -13.44
CA ILE A 38 1.48 -1.88 -12.34
C ILE A 38 0.38 -1.06 -11.67
N MET A 39 -0.59 -0.53 -12.42
CA MET A 39 -1.74 0.17 -11.83
C MET A 39 -2.60 -0.77 -10.98
N LEU A 40 -2.97 -1.93 -11.52
CA LEU A 40 -3.78 -2.92 -10.83
C LEU A 40 -3.07 -3.47 -9.58
N LYS A 41 -1.76 -3.67 -9.66
CA LYS A 41 -0.94 -4.05 -8.50
C LYS A 41 -1.07 -3.03 -7.36
N ARG A 42 -0.96 -1.74 -7.66
CA ARG A 42 -1.09 -0.66 -6.66
C ARG A 42 -2.51 -0.63 -6.08
N LEU A 43 -3.53 -0.77 -6.91
CA LEU A 43 -4.93 -0.80 -6.45
C LEU A 43 -5.21 -1.99 -5.54
N ALA A 44 -4.71 -3.18 -5.88
CA ALA A 44 -4.82 -4.37 -5.05
C ALA A 44 -4.13 -4.19 -3.68
N GLN A 45 -2.97 -3.52 -3.64
CA GLN A 45 -2.28 -3.18 -2.39
C GLN A 45 -3.10 -2.22 -1.52
N ILE A 46 -3.66 -1.17 -2.12
CA ILE A 46 -4.53 -0.21 -1.43
C ILE A 46 -5.76 -0.92 -0.86
N GLU A 47 -6.44 -1.74 -1.67
CA GLU A 47 -7.60 -2.53 -1.23
C GLU A 47 -7.24 -3.43 -0.04
N GLY A 48 -6.09 -4.10 -0.08
CA GLY A 48 -5.59 -4.91 1.03
C GLY A 48 -5.40 -4.09 2.33
N HIS A 49 -4.88 -2.87 2.23
CA HIS A 49 -4.72 -1.98 3.38
C HIS A 49 -6.04 -1.47 3.95
N THR A 50 -7.08 -1.32 3.15
CA THR A 50 -8.40 -0.88 3.66
C THR A 50 -9.08 -1.91 4.57
N LYS A 51 -8.64 -3.17 4.55
CA LYS A 51 -9.24 -4.27 5.32
C LYS A 51 -8.81 -4.32 6.78
N SER A 52 -7.86 -3.49 7.22
CA SER A 52 -7.40 -3.46 8.61
C SER A 52 -7.22 -2.04 9.13
N GLU A 53 -7.39 -1.85 10.44
CA GLU A 53 -7.16 -0.56 11.08
C GLU A 53 -5.71 -0.08 10.89
N GLN A 54 -4.75 -0.99 11.04
CA GLN A 54 -3.33 -0.69 10.80
C GLN A 54 -3.07 -0.29 9.35
N GLY A 55 -3.67 -0.99 8.38
CA GLY A 55 -3.54 -0.64 6.97
C GLY A 55 -4.15 0.73 6.65
N MET A 56 -5.27 1.06 7.29
CA MET A 56 -5.86 2.40 7.17
C MET A 56 -4.99 3.50 7.76
N GLU A 57 -4.29 3.27 8.86
CA GLU A 57 -3.33 4.25 9.38
C GLU A 57 -2.15 4.45 8.42
N ILE A 58 -1.64 3.39 7.78
CA ILE A 58 -0.60 3.51 6.74
C ILE A 58 -1.09 4.37 5.57
N LEU A 59 -2.33 4.16 5.10
CA LEU A 59 -2.90 4.97 4.02
C LEU A 59 -3.07 6.44 4.42
N LYS A 60 -3.51 6.71 5.66
CA LYS A 60 -3.61 8.08 6.18
C LYS A 60 -2.25 8.76 6.28
N ASP A 61 -1.23 8.05 6.72
CA ASP A 61 0.13 8.59 6.84
C ASP A 61 0.73 8.89 5.46
N ASN A 62 0.49 8.04 4.46
CA ASN A 62 0.87 8.33 3.07
C ASN A 62 0.20 9.61 2.54
N ILE A 63 -1.07 9.83 2.87
CA ILE A 63 -1.77 11.08 2.54
C ILE A 63 -1.12 12.27 3.25
N ARG A 64 -0.78 12.15 4.54
CA ARG A 64 -0.09 13.22 5.28
C ARG A 64 1.29 13.53 4.72
N TYR A 65 2.01 12.53 4.20
CA TYR A 65 3.31 12.73 3.56
C TYR A 65 3.20 13.58 2.28
N MET A 66 2.05 13.55 1.61
CA MET A 66 1.77 14.37 0.43
C MET A 66 1.30 15.80 0.78
N CYS A 67 1.02 16.08 2.06
CA CYS A 67 0.66 17.41 2.51
C CYS A 67 1.89 18.33 2.56
N THR A 68 1.80 19.51 1.96
CA THR A 68 2.87 20.52 1.96
C THR A 68 2.97 21.31 3.25
N SER A 69 1.98 21.20 4.14
CA SER A 69 1.94 21.86 5.43
C SER A 69 1.75 20.85 6.57
N PRO A 70 2.43 21.03 7.72
CA PRO A 70 2.27 20.13 8.86
C PRO A 70 0.84 20.19 9.42
N ASP A 71 0.32 19.03 9.82
CA ASP A 71 -0.96 18.91 10.53
C ASP A 71 -0.76 19.31 12.01
N VAL A 72 -0.80 20.61 12.27
CA VAL A 72 -0.51 21.21 13.58
C VAL A 72 -1.49 20.73 14.65
N ASP A 73 -2.76 20.50 14.28
CA ASP A 73 -3.80 20.07 15.21
C ASP A 73 -3.52 18.66 15.76
N LYS A 74 -3.17 17.71 14.88
CA LYS A 74 -2.76 16.36 15.32
C LYS A 74 -1.45 16.34 16.10
N LEU A 75 -0.50 17.19 15.73
CA LEU A 75 0.75 17.33 16.50
C LEU A 75 0.45 17.82 17.91
N ARG A 76 -0.48 18.77 18.06
CA ARG A 76 -0.91 19.28 19.37
C ARG A 76 -1.70 18.25 20.16
N GLU A 77 -2.56 17.46 19.52
CA GLU A 77 -3.27 16.36 20.19
C GLU A 77 -2.30 15.29 20.72
N LYS A 78 -1.27 14.93 19.92
CA LYS A 78 -0.33 13.85 20.26
C LYS A 78 0.77 14.27 21.24
N TYR A 79 1.30 15.48 21.10
CA TYR A 79 2.46 15.97 21.85
C TYR A 79 2.17 17.16 22.75
N GLY A 80 1.07 17.88 22.52
CA GLY A 80 0.70 19.08 23.26
C GLY A 80 0.00 18.80 24.59
N LYS A 81 0.46 17.79 25.33
CA LYS A 81 0.04 17.65 26.73
C LYS A 81 0.46 18.92 27.47
N GLU A 82 -0.51 19.63 28.03
CA GLU A 82 -0.25 20.76 28.90
C GLU A 82 0.66 20.29 30.04
N GLU A 83 1.76 21.01 30.24
CA GLU A 83 2.56 20.87 31.46
C GLU A 83 1.62 21.17 32.63
N GLU A 84 1.13 20.14 33.33
CA GLU A 84 0.61 20.28 34.67
C GLU A 84 1.78 20.76 35.55
N HIS A 85 1.98 22.07 35.57
CA HIS A 85 2.74 22.73 36.62
C HIS A 85 1.94 22.60 37.91
N VAL A 86 2.20 21.53 38.65
CA VAL A 86 1.90 21.40 40.09
C VAL A 86 3.19 21.66 40.87
#